data_AF-A0A0S3S5G5-F1
#
_entry.id   AF-A0A0S3S5G5-F1
#
_cell.length_a   1.000
_cell.length_b   1.000
_cell.length_c   1.000
_cell.angle_alpha   90.00
_cell.angle_beta   90.00
_cell.angle_gamma   90.00
#
_symmetry.space_group_name_H-M   'P 1'
#
loop_
_entity.id
_entity.type
_entity.pdbx_description
1 polymer ?
#
loop_
_entity_poly.entity_id
_entity_poly.type
_entity_poly.pdbx_seq_one_letter_code
_entity_poly.pdbx_strand_id
1 'polypeptide(L)'
;MPFNHSIVFLLPNTHFPLWSVVFMTSFSLAFLHFIIEKEPPKTEHLPVVVMAFVMSVFWISTTAGELVNCLEAIGTHLKLPPALLGLTVLAWGNSVGDLVADVAVAKAGHPAMAMAGCFAGPMFNMLVGLGSALVIQTANIYPRAYQLNFHVGIVMAFVFLLLSLMGSLLVITWCRFRVPRFWGFCLVGIYAAFTAASLGIAMFSG
;
A
#
# COMPACT_ATOMS: atom_id res chain seq x y z
N MET A 1 -8.88 1.08 -41.87
CA MET A 1 -7.90 2.09 -41.43
C MET A 1 -7.77 1.98 -39.91
N PRO A 2 -6.56 1.90 -39.35
CA PRO A 2 -6.36 1.52 -37.95
C PRO A 2 -6.72 2.67 -37.02
N PHE A 3 -7.51 2.37 -35.98
CA PHE A 3 -7.79 3.27 -34.86
C PHE A 3 -6.59 3.27 -33.91
N ASN A 4 -5.60 4.13 -34.18
CA ASN A 4 -4.40 4.28 -33.34
C ASN A 4 -4.19 5.74 -32.87
N HIS A 5 -5.27 6.45 -32.55
CA HIS A 5 -5.16 7.74 -31.86
C HIS A 5 -5.89 7.63 -30.52
N SER A 6 -5.12 7.62 -29.43
CA SER A 6 -5.65 7.88 -28.10
C SER A 6 -6.41 9.19 -28.15
N ILE A 7 -7.71 9.16 -27.81
CA ILE A 7 -8.58 10.33 -27.82
C ILE A 7 -8.15 11.22 -26.65
N VAL A 8 -7.07 11.97 -26.84
CA VAL A 8 -6.66 13.03 -25.93
C VAL A 8 -7.47 14.25 -26.31
N PHE A 9 -8.53 14.53 -25.54
CA PHE A 9 -9.25 15.80 -25.64
C PHE A 9 -8.30 16.92 -25.19
N LEU A 10 -7.56 17.50 -26.14
CA LEU A 10 -6.71 18.67 -25.95
C LEU A 10 -7.56 19.92 -26.17
N LEU A 11 -7.54 20.86 -25.22
CA LEU A 11 -8.00 22.21 -25.51
C LEU A 11 -7.05 22.83 -26.55
N PRO A 12 -7.55 23.62 -27.53
CA PRO A 12 -6.78 23.97 -28.74
C PRO A 12 -5.54 24.83 -28.52
N ASN A 13 -5.21 25.25 -27.29
CA ASN A 13 -4.10 26.17 -27.04
C ASN A 13 -3.37 26.03 -25.69
N THR A 14 -3.55 24.92 -24.98
CA THR A 14 -2.76 24.61 -23.78
C THR A 14 -2.56 23.10 -23.67
N HIS A 15 -1.31 22.65 -23.57
CA HIS A 15 -0.91 21.24 -23.44
C HIS A 15 -1.26 20.65 -22.05
N PHE A 16 -2.48 20.90 -21.54
CA PHE A 16 -2.94 20.31 -20.29
C PHE A 16 -3.98 19.22 -20.58
N PRO A 17 -3.79 17.97 -20.10
CA PRO A 17 -4.77 16.91 -20.29
C PRO A 17 -6.06 17.28 -19.55
N LEU A 18 -7.21 17.25 -20.25
CA LEU A 18 -8.51 17.68 -19.71
C LEU A 18 -8.88 16.96 -18.39
N TRP A 19 -8.41 15.72 -18.24
CA TRP A 19 -8.58 14.95 -17.02
C TRP A 19 -7.92 15.60 -15.80
N SER A 20 -6.73 16.21 -15.93
CA SER A 20 -6.06 16.85 -14.79
C SER A 20 -6.78 18.12 -14.32
N VAL A 21 -7.41 18.85 -15.26
CA VAL A 21 -8.22 20.02 -14.94
C VAL A 21 -9.47 19.60 -14.16
N VAL A 22 -10.18 18.58 -14.62
CA VAL A 22 -11.37 18.03 -13.93
C VAL A 22 -10.99 17.51 -12.54
N PHE A 23 -9.81 16.88 -12.41
CA PHE A 23 -9.29 16.39 -11.13
C PHE A 23 -8.99 17.55 -10.17
N MET A 24 -8.28 18.59 -10.64
CA MET A 24 -7.97 19.77 -9.83
C MET A 24 -9.22 20.55 -9.41
N THR A 25 -10.21 20.69 -10.29
CA THR A 25 -11.46 21.39 -9.97
C THR A 25 -12.30 20.60 -8.97
N SER A 26 -12.38 19.27 -9.14
CA SER A 26 -13.12 18.40 -8.23
C SER A 26 -12.45 18.32 -6.85
N PHE A 27 -11.12 18.25 -6.82
CA PHE A 27 -10.33 18.29 -5.59
C PHE A 27 -10.46 19.62 -4.87
N SER A 28 -10.44 20.75 -5.60
CA SER A 28 -10.63 22.08 -5.03
C SER A 28 -12.02 22.26 -4.41
N LEU A 29 -13.08 21.76 -5.07
CA LEU A 29 -14.45 21.78 -4.56
C LEU A 29 -14.63 20.84 -3.35
N ALA A 30 -14.07 19.64 -3.39
CA ALA A 30 -14.11 18.70 -2.27
C ALA A 30 -13.36 19.23 -1.03
N PHE A 31 -12.22 19.90 -1.24
CA PHE A 31 -11.45 20.51 -0.17
C PHE A 31 -12.17 21.72 0.44
N LEU A 32 -12.85 22.53 -0.40
CA LEU A 32 -13.73 23.62 0.05
C LEU A 32 -14.88 23.08 0.90
N HIS A 33 -15.55 22.02 0.43
CA HIS A 33 -16.64 21.39 1.16
C HIS A 33 -16.15 20.77 2.49
N PHE A 34 -14.96 20.16 2.51
CA PHE A 34 -14.36 19.61 3.73
C PHE A 34 -13.98 20.69 4.76
N ILE A 35 -13.61 21.90 4.30
CA ILE A 35 -13.33 23.03 5.19
C ILE A 35 -14.63 23.68 5.72
N ILE A 36 -15.69 23.69 4.90
CA ILE A 36 -16.96 24.36 5.21
C ILE A 36 -17.87 23.50 6.10
N GLU A 37 -17.98 22.19 5.82
CA GLU A 37 -18.83 21.28 6.60
C GLU A 37 -18.03 20.69 7.79
N LYS A 38 -18.13 21.33 8.97
CA LYS A 38 -17.56 20.82 10.24
C LYS A 38 -18.52 19.96 11.06
N GLU A 39 -19.79 19.86 10.67
CA GLU A 39 -20.80 19.11 11.40
C GLU A 39 -21.15 17.80 10.68
N PRO A 40 -21.18 16.65 11.37
CA PRO A 40 -21.64 15.41 10.76
C PRO A 40 -23.12 15.56 10.40
N PRO A 41 -23.53 15.22 9.15
CA PRO A 41 -24.93 15.33 8.75
C PRO A 41 -25.80 14.47 9.66
N LYS A 42 -26.77 15.11 10.34
CA LYS A 42 -27.65 14.48 11.36
C LYS A 42 -28.61 13.42 10.79
N THR A 43 -28.61 13.22 9.48
CA THR A 43 -29.40 12.21 8.76
C THR A 43 -28.50 11.49 7.77
N GLU A 44 -27.84 10.42 8.23
CA GLU A 44 -27.11 9.53 7.33
C GLU A 44 -28.10 8.69 6.54
N HIS A 45 -28.54 9.22 5.39
CA HIS A 45 -29.17 8.39 4.40
C HIS A 45 -28.10 7.39 3.92
N LEU A 46 -28.30 6.10 4.23
CA LEU A 46 -27.50 4.97 3.75
C LEU A 46 -27.02 5.10 2.29
N PRO A 47 -27.82 5.58 1.31
CA PRO A 47 -27.33 5.81 -0.05
C PRO A 47 -26.16 6.80 -0.15
N VAL A 48 -26.13 7.86 0.66
CA VAL A 48 -25.04 8.86 0.64
C VAL A 48 -23.75 8.24 1.15
N VAL A 49 -23.81 7.42 2.21
CA VAL A 49 -22.65 6.70 2.74
C VAL A 49 -22.12 5.70 1.71
N VAL A 50 -23.02 4.95 1.06
CA VAL A 50 -22.63 4.00 -0.01
C VAL A 50 -22.03 4.74 -1.20
N MET A 51 -22.62 5.86 -1.64
CA MET A 51 -22.05 6.68 -2.71
C MET A 51 -20.68 7.25 -2.34
N ALA A 52 -20.52 7.76 -1.12
CA ALA A 52 -19.23 8.27 -0.62
C ALA A 52 -18.18 7.16 -0.57
N PHE A 53 -18.55 5.94 -0.17
CA PHE A 53 -17.67 4.78 -0.18
C PHE A 53 -17.24 4.38 -1.59
N VAL A 54 -18.18 4.29 -2.54
CA VAL A 54 -17.85 3.97 -3.94
C VAL A 54 -16.95 5.05 -4.55
N MET A 55 -17.24 6.32 -4.27
CA MET A 55 -16.40 7.43 -4.72
C MET A 55 -14.99 7.36 -4.12
N SER A 56 -14.85 7.09 -2.82
CA SER A 56 -13.53 6.99 -2.19
C SER A 56 -12.70 5.84 -2.77
N VAL A 57 -13.30 4.67 -3.01
CA VAL A 57 -12.64 3.54 -3.67
C VAL A 57 -12.15 3.93 -5.08
N PHE A 58 -12.98 4.63 -5.86
CA PHE A 58 -12.60 5.10 -7.19
C PHE A 58 -11.41 6.06 -7.16
N TRP A 59 -11.44 7.06 -6.27
CA TRP A 59 -10.35 8.03 -6.11
C TRP A 59 -9.06 7.39 -5.62
N ILE A 60 -9.14 6.49 -4.63
CA ILE A 60 -7.98 5.74 -4.13
C ILE A 60 -7.37 4.88 -5.24
N SER A 61 -8.20 4.14 -5.99
CA SER A 61 -7.73 3.29 -7.09
C SER A 61 -7.04 4.10 -8.18
N THR A 62 -7.62 5.23 -8.57
CA THR A 62 -7.07 6.07 -9.63
C THR A 62 -5.77 6.76 -9.19
N THR A 63 -5.74 7.28 -7.96
CA THR A 63 -4.53 7.91 -7.38
C THR A 63 -3.41 6.87 -7.20
N ALA A 64 -3.73 5.65 -6.77
CA ALA A 64 -2.76 4.57 -6.65
C ALA A 64 -2.17 4.17 -8.02
N GLY A 65 -3.00 4.14 -9.08
CA GLY A 65 -2.54 3.88 -10.45
C GLY A 65 -1.56 4.93 -10.95
N GLU A 66 -1.90 6.21 -10.81
CA GLU A 66 -1.00 7.32 -11.19
C GLU A 66 0.30 7.30 -10.38
N LEU A 67 0.22 7.00 -9.08
CA LEU A 67 1.39 6.88 -8.21
C LEU A 67 2.34 5.77 -8.71
N VAL A 68 1.83 4.59 -9.03
CA VAL A 68 2.64 3.48 -9.57
C VAL A 68 3.28 3.86 -10.90
N ASN A 69 2.53 4.49 -11.81
CA ASN A 69 3.07 4.96 -13.10
C ASN A 69 4.20 5.98 -12.91
N CYS A 70 4.04 6.94 -11.98
CA CYS A 70 5.08 7.91 -11.66
C CYS A 70 6.32 7.24 -11.07
N LEU A 71 6.14 6.26 -10.18
CA LEU A 71 7.25 5.49 -9.61
C LEU A 71 7.98 4.69 -10.69
N GLU A 72 7.26 4.05 -11.61
CA GLU A 72 7.87 3.30 -12.71
C GLU A 72 8.69 4.23 -13.62
N ALA A 73 8.16 5.41 -13.97
CA ALA A 73 8.91 6.42 -14.72
C ALA A 73 10.21 6.81 -14.00
N ILE A 74 10.15 7.09 -12.69
CA ILE A 74 11.34 7.38 -11.88
C ILE A 74 12.31 6.17 -11.85
N GLY A 75 11.79 4.95 -11.74
CA GLY A 75 12.56 3.71 -11.76
C GLY A 75 13.35 3.53 -13.04
N THR A 76 12.73 3.81 -14.19
CA THR A 76 13.42 3.76 -15.48
C THR A 76 14.53 4.80 -15.60
N HIS A 77 14.32 6.02 -15.07
CA HIS A 77 15.33 7.07 -15.06
C HIS A 77 16.52 6.75 -14.13
N LEU A 78 16.25 6.18 -12.95
CA LEU A 78 17.26 5.79 -11.97
C LEU A 78 17.88 4.41 -12.24
N LYS A 79 17.45 3.71 -13.29
CA LYS A 79 17.81 2.32 -13.60
C LYS A 79 17.60 1.37 -12.41
N LEU A 80 16.56 1.64 -11.61
CA LEU A 80 16.19 0.80 -10.48
C LEU A 80 15.11 -0.21 -10.90
N PRO A 81 15.22 -1.48 -10.46
CA PRO A 81 14.22 -2.48 -10.77
C PRO A 81 12.87 -2.11 -10.12
N PRO A 82 11.72 -2.25 -10.82
CA PRO A 82 10.39 -1.91 -10.29
C PRO A 82 10.06 -2.61 -8.96
N ALA A 83 10.54 -3.86 -8.79
CA ALA A 83 10.36 -4.62 -7.56
C ALA A 83 10.94 -3.91 -6.32
N LEU A 84 12.04 -3.17 -6.48
CA LEU A 84 12.69 -2.46 -5.39
C LEU A 84 11.90 -1.21 -4.97
N LEU A 85 11.32 -0.50 -5.94
CA LEU A 85 10.43 0.62 -5.68
C LEU A 85 9.14 0.16 -4.97
N GLY A 86 8.62 -1.00 -5.36
CA GLY A 86 7.49 -1.62 -4.69
C GLY A 86 7.79 -2.01 -3.23
N LEU A 87 8.95 -2.62 -3.00
CA LEU A 87 9.37 -3.07 -1.67
C LEU A 87 9.74 -1.92 -0.73
N THR A 88 10.07 -0.74 -1.25
CA THR A 88 10.48 0.43 -0.48
C THR A 88 9.36 1.46 -0.40
N VAL A 89 9.20 2.29 -1.44
CA VAL A 89 8.33 3.47 -1.43
C VAL A 89 6.85 3.07 -1.32
N LEU A 90 6.40 2.08 -2.10
CA LEU A 90 4.99 1.64 -2.03
C LEU A 90 4.68 0.95 -0.70
N ALA A 91 5.57 0.08 -0.23
CA ALA A 91 5.41 -0.59 1.06
C ALA A 91 5.37 0.40 2.24
N TRP A 92 6.29 1.37 2.29
CA TRP A 92 6.28 2.44 3.29
C TRP A 92 5.05 3.32 3.18
N GLY A 93 4.66 3.71 1.96
CA GLY A 93 3.48 4.54 1.71
C GLY A 93 2.20 3.89 2.24
N ASN A 94 2.07 2.57 2.09
CA ASN A 94 0.91 1.84 2.63
C ASN A 94 0.94 1.78 4.17
N SER A 95 2.10 1.51 4.78
CA SER A 95 2.19 1.26 6.23
C SER A 95 2.45 2.49 7.11
N VAL A 96 2.78 3.65 6.53
CA VAL A 96 3.04 4.87 7.34
C VAL A 96 1.78 5.38 8.05
N GLY A 97 0.62 5.28 7.41
CA GLY A 97 -0.66 5.67 8.01
C GLY A 97 -1.01 4.76 9.19
N ASP A 98 -0.85 3.46 9.00
CA ASP A 98 -1.03 2.44 10.05
C ASP A 98 -0.10 2.71 11.24
N LEU A 99 1.19 3.00 10.97
CA LEU A 99 2.17 3.33 12.01
C LEU A 99 1.72 4.56 12.83
N VAL A 100 1.26 5.62 12.17
CA VAL A 100 0.81 6.84 12.86
C VAL A 100 -0.43 6.54 13.70
N ALA A 101 -1.39 5.78 13.17
CA ALA A 101 -2.60 5.38 13.88
C ALA A 101 -2.29 4.50 15.11
N ASP A 102 -1.47 3.46 14.94
CA ASP A 102 -1.08 2.56 16.02
C ASP A 102 -0.30 3.30 17.12
N VAL A 103 0.60 4.22 16.75
CA VAL A 103 1.32 5.05 17.73
C VAL A 103 0.35 5.98 18.48
N ALA A 104 -0.64 6.55 17.79
CA ALA A 104 -1.65 7.40 18.44
C ALA A 104 -2.50 6.61 19.44
N VAL A 105 -2.96 5.42 19.05
CA VAL A 105 -3.76 4.52 19.91
C VAL A 105 -2.94 4.01 21.10
N ALA A 106 -1.66 3.68 20.90
CA ALA A 106 -0.76 3.30 21.97
C ALA A 106 -0.54 4.45 22.97
N LYS A 107 -0.36 5.68 22.49
CA LYS A 107 -0.23 6.89 23.33
C LYS A 107 -1.51 7.23 24.07
N ALA A 108 -2.67 6.90 23.52
CA ALA A 108 -3.97 7.07 24.16
C ALA A 108 -4.22 6.05 25.31
N GLY A 109 -3.29 5.14 25.59
CA GLY A 109 -3.40 4.17 26.68
C GLY A 109 -3.93 2.80 26.25
N HIS A 110 -4.03 2.53 24.94
CA HIS A 110 -4.53 1.26 24.40
C HIS A 110 -3.46 0.47 23.62
N PRO A 111 -2.32 0.10 24.25
CA PRO A 111 -1.21 -0.56 23.56
C PRO A 111 -1.58 -1.96 23.02
N ALA A 112 -2.49 -2.69 23.66
CA ALA A 112 -2.94 -3.99 23.18
C ALA A 112 -3.72 -3.88 21.85
N MET A 113 -4.48 -2.80 21.67
CA MET A 113 -5.21 -2.53 20.43
C MET A 113 -4.25 -2.16 19.30
N ALA A 114 -3.27 -1.29 19.58
CA ALA A 114 -2.22 -0.95 18.62
C ALA A 114 -1.40 -2.17 18.17
N MET A 115 -1.08 -3.08 19.11
CA MET A 115 -0.41 -4.35 18.78
C MET A 115 -1.27 -5.24 17.88
N ALA A 116 -2.57 -5.31 18.14
CA ALA A 116 -3.50 -6.07 17.30
C ALA A 116 -3.59 -5.47 15.89
N GLY A 117 -3.67 -4.14 15.77
CA GLY A 117 -3.71 -3.42 14.49
C GLY A 117 -2.49 -3.70 13.62
N CYS A 118 -1.30 -3.54 14.21
CA CYS A 118 -0.01 -3.72 13.52
C CYS A 118 0.17 -5.13 12.90
N PHE A 119 -0.40 -6.18 13.51
CA PHE A 119 -0.36 -7.53 12.94
C PHE A 119 -1.56 -7.84 12.03
N ALA A 120 -2.76 -7.37 12.39
CA ALA A 120 -3.98 -7.66 11.66
C ALA A 120 -4.01 -7.01 10.27
N GLY A 121 -3.51 -5.77 10.14
CA GLY A 121 -3.49 -5.04 8.87
C GLY A 121 -2.70 -5.78 7.77
N PRO A 122 -1.40 -6.06 7.96
CA PRO A 122 -0.61 -6.82 7.00
C PRO A 122 -1.16 -8.23 6.76
N MET A 123 -1.69 -8.90 7.80
CA MET A 123 -2.29 -10.22 7.66
C MET A 123 -3.53 -10.19 6.75
N PHE A 124 -4.40 -9.20 6.92
CA PHE A 124 -5.58 -9.00 6.06
C PHE A 124 -5.17 -8.70 4.61
N ASN A 125 -4.20 -7.82 4.41
CA ASN A 125 -3.69 -7.49 3.07
C ASN A 125 -3.14 -8.72 2.35
N MET A 126 -2.47 -9.62 3.07
CA MET A 126 -1.92 -10.84 2.47
C MET A 126 -3.00 -11.90 2.20
N LEU A 127 -3.95 -12.10 3.12
CA LEU A 127 -5.01 -13.09 2.94
C LEU A 127 -6.01 -12.66 1.85
N VAL A 128 -6.52 -11.44 1.96
CA VAL A 128 -7.58 -10.93 1.07
C VAL A 128 -6.98 -10.33 -0.18
N GLY A 129 -5.99 -9.44 -0.06
CA GLY A 129 -5.37 -8.77 -1.20
C GLY A 129 -4.62 -9.74 -2.11
N LEU A 130 -3.54 -10.36 -1.60
CA LEU A 130 -2.74 -11.31 -2.40
C LEU A 130 -3.55 -12.56 -2.77
N GLY A 131 -4.36 -13.11 -1.85
CA GLY A 131 -5.20 -14.27 -2.11
C GLY A 131 -6.23 -14.03 -3.23
N SER A 132 -6.97 -12.92 -3.20
CA SER A 132 -7.92 -12.60 -4.27
C SER A 132 -7.22 -12.31 -5.60
N ALA A 133 -6.08 -11.62 -5.58
CA ALA A 133 -5.30 -11.35 -6.79
C ALA A 133 -4.86 -12.65 -7.47
N LEU A 134 -4.36 -13.64 -6.71
CA LEU A 134 -3.96 -14.95 -7.23
C LEU A 134 -5.15 -15.75 -7.78
N VAL A 135 -6.31 -15.70 -7.11
CA VAL A 135 -7.54 -16.36 -7.58
C VAL A 135 -7.99 -15.77 -8.92
N ILE A 136 -8.05 -14.44 -9.03
CA ILE A 136 -8.43 -13.74 -10.27
C ILE A 136 -7.44 -14.08 -11.39
N GLN A 137 -6.14 -14.06 -11.10
CA GLN A 137 -5.11 -14.34 -12.10
C GLN A 137 -5.16 -15.80 -12.59
N THR A 138 -5.40 -16.74 -11.67
CA THR A 138 -5.55 -18.17 -12.02
C THR A 138 -6.81 -18.39 -12.85
N ALA A 139 -7.91 -17.72 -12.53
CA ALA A 139 -9.15 -17.78 -13.31
C ALA A 139 -8.97 -17.25 -14.74
N ASN A 140 -8.21 -16.16 -14.91
CA ASN A 140 -7.94 -15.56 -16.23
C ASN A 140 -7.05 -16.42 -17.14
N ILE A 141 -6.19 -17.26 -16.56
CA ILE A 141 -5.18 -18.06 -17.29
C ILE A 141 -5.65 -19.51 -17.51
N TYR A 142 -6.81 -19.88 -16.95
CA TYR A 142 -7.43 -21.18 -17.13
C TYR A 142 -7.58 -21.53 -18.63
N PRO A 143 -7.22 -22.75 -19.08
CA PRO A 143 -6.87 -23.95 -18.30
C PRO A 143 -5.38 -24.15 -18.00
N ARG A 144 -4.50 -23.17 -18.25
CA ARG A 144 -3.07 -23.31 -17.94
C ARG A 144 -2.81 -23.06 -16.46
N ALA A 145 -1.89 -23.83 -15.87
CA ALA A 145 -1.43 -23.58 -14.51
C ALA A 145 -0.59 -22.29 -14.46
N TYR A 146 -0.89 -21.42 -13.50
CA TYR A 146 -0.05 -20.26 -13.21
C TYR A 146 1.27 -20.72 -12.60
N GLN A 147 2.39 -20.48 -13.27
CA GLN A 147 3.71 -20.83 -12.74
C GLN A 147 4.21 -19.73 -11.81
N LEU A 148 4.31 -20.03 -10.52
CA LEU A 148 4.98 -19.16 -9.56
C LEU A 148 6.49 -19.28 -9.74
N ASN A 149 7.11 -18.24 -10.30
CA ASN A 149 8.56 -18.11 -10.34
C ASN A 149 9.05 -17.68 -8.95
N PHE A 150 9.59 -18.63 -8.18
CA PHE A 150 10.21 -18.36 -6.90
C PHE A 150 11.58 -17.69 -7.10
N HIS A 151 11.58 -16.36 -7.21
CA HIS A 151 12.80 -15.59 -7.15
C HIS A 151 13.39 -15.60 -5.73
N VAL A 152 14.72 -15.49 -5.64
CA VAL A 152 15.48 -15.45 -4.37
C VAL A 152 14.93 -14.38 -3.41
N GLY A 153 14.44 -13.25 -3.94
CA GLY A 153 13.83 -12.18 -3.14
C GLY A 153 12.58 -12.60 -2.37
N ILE A 154 11.72 -13.45 -2.96
CA ILE A 154 10.49 -13.95 -2.31
C ILE A 154 10.86 -14.89 -1.16
N VAL A 155 11.84 -15.77 -1.37
CA VAL A 155 12.32 -16.69 -0.35
C VAL A 155 12.92 -15.92 0.83
N MET A 156 13.75 -14.90 0.55
CA MET A 156 14.29 -14.02 1.59
C MET A 156 13.18 -13.31 2.36
N ALA A 157 12.23 -12.67 1.66
CA ALA A 157 11.10 -12.01 2.30
C ALA A 157 10.32 -12.96 3.22
N PHE A 158 10.08 -14.19 2.77
CA PHE A 158 9.42 -15.22 3.56
C PHE A 158 10.23 -15.60 4.82
N VAL A 159 11.54 -15.84 4.69
CA VAL A 159 12.41 -16.19 5.81
C VAL A 159 12.47 -15.07 6.85
N PHE A 160 12.68 -13.82 6.43
CA PHE A 160 12.75 -12.67 7.35
C PHE A 160 11.40 -12.38 8.01
N LEU A 161 10.29 -12.53 7.29
CA LEU A 161 8.94 -12.39 7.83
C LEU A 161 8.65 -13.49 8.87
N LEU A 162 9.00 -14.74 8.57
CA LEU A 162 8.80 -15.85 9.49
C LEU A 162 9.65 -15.71 10.75
N LEU A 163 10.92 -15.27 10.59
CA LEU A 163 11.82 -14.99 11.70
C LEU A 163 11.30 -13.85 12.60
N SER A 164 10.79 -12.76 12.01
CA SER A 164 10.25 -11.64 12.79
C SER A 164 8.96 -12.01 13.53
N LEU A 165 8.07 -12.79 12.90
CA LEU A 165 6.81 -13.24 13.49
C LEU A 165 7.04 -14.26 14.60
N MET A 166 7.87 -15.28 14.36
CA MET A 166 8.25 -16.28 15.36
C MET A 166 8.99 -15.64 16.53
N GLY A 167 9.96 -14.76 16.26
CA GLY A 167 10.66 -14.02 17.31
C GLY A 167 9.71 -13.19 18.17
N SER A 168 8.76 -12.50 17.53
CA SER A 168 7.77 -11.69 18.25
C SER A 168 6.83 -12.55 19.10
N LEU A 169 6.34 -13.69 18.57
CA LEU A 169 5.55 -14.65 19.33
C LEU A 169 6.30 -15.16 20.56
N LEU A 170 7.56 -15.55 20.37
CA LEU A 170 8.41 -16.08 21.44
C LEU A 170 8.66 -15.04 22.54
N VAL A 171 8.97 -13.80 22.16
CA VAL A 171 9.26 -12.71 23.12
C VAL A 171 7.99 -12.25 23.84
N ILE A 172 6.86 -12.13 23.13
CA ILE A 172 5.59 -11.73 23.74
C ILE A 172 5.10 -12.78 24.74
N THR A 173 5.23 -14.08 24.40
CA THR A 173 4.86 -15.17 25.30
C THR A 173 5.79 -15.25 26.52
N TRP A 174 7.11 -15.10 26.35
CA TRP A 174 8.05 -15.08 27.47
C TRP A 174 7.91 -13.86 28.39
N CYS A 175 7.65 -12.67 27.83
CA CYS A 175 7.51 -11.44 28.59
C CYS A 175 6.09 -11.21 29.15
N ARG A 176 5.27 -12.26 29.29
CA ARG A 176 3.91 -12.23 29.84
C ARG A 176 3.04 -11.14 29.21
N PHE A 177 3.03 -11.06 27.88
CA PHE A 177 2.24 -10.10 27.09
C PHE A 177 2.62 -8.62 27.28
N ARG A 178 3.83 -8.32 27.78
CA ARG A 178 4.41 -6.98 27.70
C ARG A 178 5.54 -6.95 26.69
N VAL A 179 5.50 -6.01 25.75
CA VAL A 179 6.56 -5.81 24.75
C VAL A 179 7.66 -4.94 25.35
N PRO A 180 8.90 -5.46 25.55
CA PRO A 180 10.00 -4.66 26.05
C PRO A 180 10.49 -3.69 24.96
N ARG A 181 10.88 -2.47 25.35
CA ARG A 181 11.37 -1.43 24.41
C ARG A 181 12.55 -1.88 23.55
N PHE A 182 13.41 -2.74 24.11
CA PHE A 182 14.54 -3.33 23.39
C PHE A 182 14.11 -4.16 22.16
N TRP A 183 12.96 -4.86 22.24
CA TRP A 183 12.46 -5.66 21.13
C TRP A 183 12.07 -4.81 19.92
N GLY A 184 11.57 -3.60 20.14
CA GLY A 184 11.30 -2.64 19.06
C GLY A 184 12.57 -2.29 18.26
N PHE A 185 13.70 -2.05 18.95
CA PHE A 185 14.98 -1.81 18.27
C PHE A 185 15.47 -3.06 17.51
N CYS A 186 15.25 -4.25 18.05
CA CYS A 186 15.57 -5.50 17.37
C CYS A 186 14.77 -5.68 16.07
N LEU A 187 13.46 -5.40 16.10
CA LEU A 187 12.59 -5.46 14.91
C LEU A 187 13.03 -4.46 13.82
N VAL A 188 13.38 -3.23 14.20
CA VAL A 188 13.93 -2.24 13.27
C VAL A 188 15.26 -2.72 12.67
N GLY A 189 16.11 -3.35 13.48
CA GLY A 189 17.36 -3.96 13.01
C GLY A 189 17.14 -5.09 12.00
N ILE A 190 16.18 -5.98 12.26
CA ILE A 190 15.79 -7.05 11.33
C ILE A 190 15.26 -6.45 10.02
N TYR A 191 14.41 -5.43 10.11
CA TYR A 191 13.88 -4.73 8.94
C TYR A 191 14.99 -4.05 8.11
N ALA A 192 15.94 -3.38 8.76
CA ALA A 192 17.08 -2.76 8.09
C ALA A 192 17.98 -3.80 7.40
N ALA A 193 18.25 -4.94 8.07
CA ALA A 193 19.01 -6.05 7.50
C ALA A 193 18.31 -6.66 6.28
N PHE A 194 17.00 -6.90 6.37
CA PHE A 194 16.18 -7.38 5.25
C PHE A 194 16.24 -6.43 4.05
N THR A 195 16.07 -5.12 4.31
CA THR A 195 16.07 -4.10 3.27
C THR A 195 17.43 -4.01 2.59
N ALA A 196 18.53 -4.01 3.37
CA ALA A 196 19.89 -3.99 2.84
C ALA A 196 20.23 -5.25 2.03
N ALA A 197 19.84 -6.44 2.51
CA ALA A 197 20.04 -7.69 1.77
C ALA A 197 19.25 -7.70 0.45
N SER A 198 18.00 -7.22 0.48
CA SER A 198 17.14 -7.13 -0.71
C SER A 198 17.69 -6.15 -1.73
N LEU A 199 18.18 -4.99 -1.28
CA LEU A 199 18.89 -4.01 -2.11
C LEU A 199 20.16 -4.60 -2.73
N GLY A 200 20.97 -5.30 -1.93
CA GLY A 200 22.17 -5.97 -2.41
C GLY A 200 21.88 -6.93 -3.56
N ILE A 201 20.93 -7.84 -3.36
CA ILE A 201 20.55 -8.83 -4.39
C ILE A 201 20.02 -8.13 -5.65
N ALA A 202 19.22 -7.08 -5.50
CA ALA A 202 18.68 -6.33 -6.62
C ALA A 202 19.78 -5.60 -7.43
N MET A 203 20.83 -5.10 -6.77
CA MET A 203 21.98 -4.49 -7.46
C MET A 203 22.85 -5.53 -8.17
N PHE A 204 22.98 -6.75 -7.64
CA PHE A 204 23.79 -7.81 -8.25
C PHE A 204 23.04 -8.64 -9.31
N SER A 205 21.71 -8.56 -9.36
CA SER A 205 20.87 -9.30 -10.33
C SER A 205 20.40 -8.44 -11.51
N GLY A 206 20.72 -7.15 -11.54
CA GLY A 206 20.46 -6.23 -12.66
C GLY A 206 21.68 -6.06 -13.55
#